data_AF-A0AAW8G0F1-F1
#
_entry.id   AF-A0AAW8G0F1-F1
#
_cell.length_a   1.000
_cell.length_b   1.000
_cell.length_c   1.000
_cell.angle_alpha   90.00
_cell.angle_beta   90.00
_cell.angle_gamma   90.00
#
_symmetry.space_group_name_H-M   'P 1'
#
loop_
_entity.id
_entity.type
_entity.pdbx_description
1 polymer ?
#
loop_
_entity_poly.entity_id
_entity_poly.type
_entity_poly.pdbx_seq_one_letter_code
_entity_poly.pdbx_strand_id
1 'polypeptide(L)'
;MEFIHIKDMRAAGFEPADVLSGYQWKNGLSYYQSAKDASTNFYIQAMPKGNYVFEYDVVANASGKFSNGITTIQNYYAPQMNAHTQGTQVTISE
;
A
#
# COMPACT_ATOMS: atom_id res chain seq x y z
N MET A 1 -13.30 -5.41 -11.36
CA MET A 1 -12.08 -5.03 -12.11
C MET A 1 -11.04 -6.11 -11.90
N GLU A 2 -10.20 -6.36 -12.91
CA GLU A 2 -9.21 -7.43 -12.87
C GLU A 2 -7.80 -6.84 -12.97
N PHE A 3 -6.82 -7.52 -12.39
CA PHE A 3 -5.40 -7.16 -12.39
C PHE A 3 -5.13 -5.75 -11.88
N ILE A 4 -5.56 -5.49 -10.65
CA ILE A 4 -5.33 -4.23 -9.96
C ILE A 4 -4.00 -4.29 -9.20
N HIS A 5 -3.20 -3.25 -9.34
CA HIS A 5 -2.00 -3.02 -8.56
C HIS A 5 -2.20 -1.77 -7.70
N ILE A 6 -2.09 -1.95 -6.38
CA ILE A 6 -2.04 -0.85 -5.42
C ILE A 6 -0.61 -0.72 -4.94
N LYS A 7 -0.04 0.48 -5.06
CA LYS A 7 1.27 0.83 -4.56
C LYS A 7 1.10 1.90 -3.50
N ASP A 8 1.38 1.57 -2.26
CA ASP A 8 1.39 2.52 -1.17
C ASP A 8 2.81 2.97 -0.85
N MET A 9 3.12 4.25 -1.03
CA MET A 9 4.44 4.80 -0.72
C MET A 9 4.50 5.20 0.75
N ARG A 10 5.53 4.73 1.44
CA ARG A 10 5.70 4.93 2.87
C ARG A 10 6.70 6.05 3.17
N ALA A 11 6.45 6.81 4.22
CA ALA A 11 7.42 7.76 4.75
C ALA A 11 8.68 7.06 5.27
N ALA A 12 9.85 7.69 5.12
CA ALA A 12 11.15 7.12 5.51
C ALA A 12 11.29 6.78 7.01
N GLY A 13 10.46 7.36 7.88
CA GLY A 13 10.47 7.07 9.31
C GLY A 13 9.73 5.79 9.72
N PHE A 14 9.05 5.12 8.78
CA PHE A 14 8.28 3.91 9.05
C PHE A 14 8.90 2.68 8.38
N GLU A 15 8.92 1.58 9.13
CA GLU A 15 9.34 0.26 8.68
C GLU A 15 8.13 -0.69 8.62
N PRO A 16 8.07 -1.65 7.68
CA PRO A 16 7.00 -2.64 7.66
C PRO A 16 7.19 -3.62 8.81
N ALA A 17 6.13 -3.92 9.56
CA ALA A 17 6.20 -4.98 10.58
C ALA A 17 6.34 -6.37 9.93
N ASP A 18 5.70 -6.56 8.76
CA ASP A 18 5.81 -7.78 7.97
C ASP A 18 6.61 -7.53 6.68
N VAL A 19 7.77 -8.16 6.60
CA VAL A 19 8.72 -8.04 5.48
C VAL A 19 8.51 -9.17 4.47
N LEU A 20 7.76 -10.22 4.83
CA LEU A 20 7.58 -11.37 3.95
C LEU A 20 6.53 -11.05 2.89
N SER A 21 6.92 -11.25 1.63
CA SER A 21 5.96 -11.22 0.54
C SER A 21 5.15 -12.51 0.54
N GLY A 22 3.83 -12.42 0.35
CA GLY A 22 2.97 -13.58 0.45
C GLY A 22 1.54 -13.34 -0.02
N TYR A 23 0.84 -14.44 -0.27
CA TYR A 23 -0.60 -14.42 -0.53
C TYR A 23 -1.37 -14.28 0.78
N GLN A 24 -2.23 -13.28 0.83
CA GLN A 24 -3.10 -12.98 1.95
C GLN A 24 -4.56 -13.07 1.49
N TRP A 25 -5.42 -13.51 2.40
CA TRP A 25 -6.87 -13.53 2.20
C TRP A 25 -7.54 -12.79 3.34
N LYS A 26 -8.07 -11.60 3.04
CA LYS A 26 -8.79 -10.75 4.01
C LYS A 26 -10.02 -10.14 3.35
N ASN A 27 -11.09 -9.97 4.12
CA ASN A 27 -12.32 -9.30 3.71
C ASN A 27 -12.91 -9.83 2.38
N GLY A 28 -12.82 -11.15 2.15
CA GLY A 28 -13.34 -11.80 0.94
C GLY A 28 -12.52 -11.54 -0.33
N LEU A 29 -11.32 -10.94 -0.21
CA LEU A 29 -10.41 -10.67 -1.31
C LEU A 29 -9.09 -11.40 -1.10
N SER A 30 -8.63 -12.13 -2.11
CA SER A 30 -7.27 -12.66 -2.15
C SER A 30 -6.35 -11.67 -2.87
N TYR A 31 -5.20 -11.41 -2.27
CA TYR A 31 -4.20 -10.53 -2.84
C TYR A 31 -2.79 -10.97 -2.46
N TYR A 32 -1.83 -10.63 -3.32
CA TYR A 32 -0.42 -10.81 -3.03
C TYR A 32 0.15 -9.52 -2.47
N GLN A 33 0.62 -9.56 -1.23
CA GLN A 33 1.27 -8.43 -0.58
C GLN A 33 2.79 -8.57 -0.74
N SER A 34 3.44 -7.48 -1.15
CA SER A 34 4.90 -7.39 -1.26
C SER A 34 5.38 -6.10 -0.62
N ALA A 35 5.95 -6.23 0.58
CA ALA A 35 6.63 -5.15 1.26
C ALA A 35 7.98 -4.88 0.58
N LYS A 36 8.18 -3.65 0.12
CA LYS A 36 9.49 -3.12 -0.30
C LYS A 36 9.93 -2.02 0.67
N ASP A 37 11.18 -1.62 0.56
CA ASP A 37 11.80 -0.63 1.45
C ASP A 37 11.02 0.71 1.49
N ALA A 38 10.65 1.23 0.32
CA ALA A 38 9.96 2.52 0.20
C ALA A 38 8.45 2.42 -0.07
N SER A 39 7.90 1.21 -0.23
CA SER A 39 6.49 1.03 -0.59
C SER A 39 5.96 -0.36 -0.28
N THR A 40 4.70 -0.46 0.08
CA THR A 40 3.97 -1.73 0.14
C THR A 40 3.14 -1.89 -1.13
N ASN A 41 3.31 -3.01 -1.83
CA ASN A 41 2.60 -3.32 -3.06
C ASN A 41 1.56 -4.40 -2.82
N PHE A 42 0.37 -4.22 -3.37
CA PHE A 42 -0.72 -5.20 -3.35
C PHE A 42 -1.12 -5.52 -4.79
N TYR A 43 -1.07 -6.80 -5.13
CA TYR A 43 -1.48 -7.30 -6.44
C TYR A 43 -2.77 -8.10 -6.27
N ILE A 44 -3.83 -7.64 -6.94
CA ILE A 44 -5.18 -8.18 -6.82
C ILE A 44 -5.61 -8.68 -8.20
N GLN A 45 -5.87 -9.98 -8.31
CA GLN A 45 -6.27 -10.57 -9.59
C GLN A 45 -7.70 -10.17 -9.97
N ALA A 46 -8.64 -10.25 -9.03
CA ALA A 46 -10.03 -9.89 -9.26
C ALA A 46 -10.59 -9.13 -8.06
N MET A 47 -11.10 -7.93 -8.32
CA MET A 47 -11.73 -7.05 -7.34
C MET A 47 -13.18 -6.79 -7.76
N PRO A 48 -14.16 -7.54 -7.20
CA PRO A 48 -15.57 -7.28 -7.39
C PRO A 48 -15.96 -5.84 -7.00
N LYS A 49 -17.14 -5.40 -7.41
CA LYS A 49 -17.65 -4.10 -6.98
C LYS A 49 -17.93 -4.14 -5.48
N GLY A 50 -17.37 -3.20 -4.73
CA GLY A 50 -17.55 -3.10 -3.29
C GLY A 50 -16.58 -2.11 -2.66
N ASN A 51 -16.68 -1.95 -1.35
CA ASN A 51 -15.74 -1.17 -0.55
C ASN A 51 -14.77 -2.13 0.15
N TYR A 52 -13.47 -1.88 -0.01
CA TYR A 52 -12.41 -2.70 0.57
C TYR A 52 -11.50 -1.81 1.41
N VAL A 53 -11.13 -2.30 2.59
CA VAL A 53 -10.21 -1.64 3.51
C VAL A 53 -8.98 -2.52 3.64
N PHE A 54 -7.81 -1.96 3.32
CA PHE A 54 -6.52 -2.63 3.43
C PHE A 54 -5.73 -2.01 4.57
N GLU A 55 -5.34 -2.83 5.53
CA GLU A 55 -4.57 -2.42 6.69
C GLU A 55 -3.33 -3.30 6.80
N TYR A 56 -2.22 -2.66 7.11
CA TYR A 56 -0.94 -3.31 7.37
C TYR A 56 -0.20 -2.54 8.46
N ASP A 57 0.50 -3.28 9.31
CA ASP A 57 1.20 -2.69 10.44
C ASP A 57 2.56 -2.13 10.01
N VAL A 58 2.89 -0.96 10.56
CA VAL A 58 4.19 -0.31 10.42
C VAL A 58 4.73 0.07 11.79
N VAL A 59 6.05 0.02 11.92
CA VAL A 59 6.79 0.43 13.11
C VAL A 59 7.42 1.79 12.85
N ALA A 60 7.23 2.74 13.76
CA ALA A 60 7.94 4.01 13.74
C ALA A 60 9.38 3.79 14.25
N ASN A 61 10.37 4.01 13.37
CA ASN A 61 11.78 3.77 13.69
C ASN A 61 12.54 5.09 13.92
N ALA A 62 12.31 6.11 13.09
CA ALA A 62 13.00 7.38 13.17
C ALA A 62 12.07 8.51 13.57
N SER A 63 12.45 9.28 14.60
CA SER A 63 11.76 10.52 14.98
C SER A 63 12.07 11.64 14.00
N GLY A 64 11.08 12.45 13.64
CA GLY A 64 11.27 13.57 12.72
C GLY A 64 10.02 13.93 11.92
N LYS A 65 10.18 14.89 11.01
CA LYS A 65 9.16 15.27 10.04
C LYS A 65 9.46 14.62 8.71
N PHE A 66 8.54 13.80 8.22
CA PHE A 66 8.68 13.08 6.97
C PHE A 66 7.51 13.38 6.03
N SER A 67 7.79 13.36 4.74
CA SER A 67 6.74 13.35 3.72
C SER A 67 6.27 11.91 3.53
N ASN A 68 5.02 11.64 3.86
CA ASN A 68 4.34 10.42 3.45
C ASN A 68 4.05 10.50 1.96
N GLY A 69 4.37 9.43 1.25
CA GLY A 69 4.18 9.36 -0.19
C GLY A 69 2.70 9.27 -0.57
N ILE A 70 2.45 9.08 -1.86
CA ILE A 70 1.11 8.85 -2.39
C ILE A 70 0.82 7.35 -2.46
N THR A 71 -0.45 7.01 -2.28
CA THR A 71 -0.98 5.70 -2.60
C THR A 71 -1.53 5.76 -4.03
N THR A 72 -1.04 4.91 -4.91
CA THR A 72 -1.51 4.81 -6.30
C THR A 72 -2.25 3.50 -6.48
N ILE A 73 -3.43 3.55 -7.09
CA ILE A 73 -4.15 2.38 -7.59
C ILE A 73 -4.16 2.44 -9.12
N GLN A 74 -3.80 1.35 -9.77
CA GLN A 74 -3.77 1.27 -11.23
C GLN A 74 -4.12 -0.13 -11.73
N ASN A 75 -4.68 -0.20 -12.93
CA ASN A 75 -4.81 -1.48 -13.63
C ASN A 75 -3.49 -1.83 -14.32
N TYR A 76 -3.04 -3.08 -14.15
CA TYR A 76 -1.76 -3.55 -14.70
C TYR A 76 -1.73 -3.59 -16.23
N TYR A 77 -2.87 -3.87 -16.87
CA TYR A 77 -3.00 -3.97 -18.32
C TYR A 77 -3.66 -2.75 -18.96
N ALA A 78 -4.26 -1.87 -18.17
CA ALA A 78 -4.92 -0.65 -18.63
C ALA A 78 -4.40 0.58 -17.85
N PRO A 79 -3.20 1.08 -18.16
CA PRO A 79 -2.55 2.15 -17.38
C PRO A 79 -3.32 3.48 -17.39
N GLN A 80 -4.19 3.72 -18.38
CA GLN A 80 -5.12 4.85 -18.36
C GLN A 80 -6.10 4.82 -17.19
N MET A 81 -6.33 3.65 -16.59
CA MET A 81 -7.17 3.47 -15.42
C MET A 81 -6.29 3.51 -14.17
N ASN A 82 -6.02 4.71 -13.67
CA ASN A 82 -5.28 4.93 -12.45
C ASN A 82 -5.93 6.03 -11.59
N ALA A 83 -5.62 6.00 -10.31
CA ALA A 83 -5.91 7.07 -9.37
C ALA A 83 -4.81 7.12 -8.31
N HIS A 84 -4.65 8.27 -7.66
CA HIS A 84 -3.72 8.40 -6.55
C HIS A 84 -4.28 9.31 -5.45
N THR A 85 -3.76 9.13 -4.24
CA THR A 85 -4.07 10.01 -3.11
C THR A 85 -3.17 11.24 -3.12
N GLN A 86 -3.49 12.22 -2.27
CA GLN A 86 -2.62 13.36 -2.01
C GLN A 86 -1.50 12.96 -1.05
N GLY A 87 -0.28 13.48 -1.28
CA GLY A 87 0.82 13.30 -0.34
C GLY A 87 0.53 14.03 0.97
N THR A 88 0.92 13.44 2.10
CA THR A 88 0.66 13.97 3.44
C THR A 88 1.97 14.12 4.20
N GLN A 89 2.09 15.06 5.13
CA GLN A 89 3.25 15.11 6.03
C GLN A 89 2.92 14.40 7.34
N VAL A 90 3.90 13.65 7.86
CA VAL A 90 3.78 12.92 9.11
C VAL A 90 4.92 13.35 10.03
N THR A 91 4.58 13.58 11.29
CA THR A 91 5.56 13.89 12.34
C THR A 91 5.58 12.73 13.33
N ILE A 92 6.76 12.15 13.54
CA ILE A 92 7.00 11.08 14.52
C ILE A 92 7.71 11.73 15.71
N SER A 93 7.04 11.72 16.87
CA SER A 93 7.62 12.13 18.16
C SER A 93 8.11 10.91 18.94
N GLU A 94 9.17 11.10 19.72
CA GLU A 94 9.69 10.13 20.69
C GLU A 94 8.74 9.96 21.88
#